data_AF-A0A3Q9I1V2-F1
#
_entry.id   AF-A0A3Q9I1V2-F1
#
_cell.length_a   1.000
_cell.length_b   1.000
_cell.length_c   1.000
_cell.angle_alpha   90.00
_cell.angle_beta   90.00
_cell.angle_gamma   90.00
#
_symmetry.space_group_name_H-M   'P 1'
#
loop_
_entity.id
_entity.type
_entity.pdbx_description
1 polymer ?
#
loop_
_entity_poly.entity_id
_entity_poly.type
_entity_poly.pdbx_seq_one_letter_code
_entity_poly.pdbx_strand_id
1 'polypeptide(L)'
;MSVLEPISETFTIPADHPSLPGHFPGNSVVPGVVLLEAVEQVLVSHYPEYDIVKLPQAKFTHLVRPEQAVDLQIEWTGNADAETLKARFKLALSEEAIPAATGQLVLRNRAAVQAQEGQDGIR
;
A
#
# COMPACT_ATOMS: atom_id res chain seq x y z
N MET A 1 24.01 -2.27 0.29
CA MET A 1 22.84 -2.11 -0.60
C MET A 1 21.91 -3.25 -0.31
N SER A 2 21.03 -3.04 0.66
CA SER A 2 19.95 -3.98 0.92
C SER A 2 19.02 -3.96 -0.30
N VAL A 3 18.68 -5.15 -0.81
CA VAL A 3 17.72 -5.29 -1.91
C VAL A 3 16.40 -5.73 -1.29
N LEU A 4 15.35 -4.95 -1.51
CA LEU A 4 13.99 -5.35 -1.13
C LEU A 4 13.35 -6.06 -2.31
N GLU A 5 12.75 -7.21 -2.04
CA GLU A 5 12.00 -7.96 -3.03
C GLU A 5 10.66 -7.26 -3.32
N PRO A 6 10.20 -7.20 -4.58
CA PRO A 6 8.89 -6.67 -4.89
C PRO A 6 7.80 -7.52 -4.22
N ILE A 7 6.68 -6.89 -3.85
CA ILE A 7 5.54 -7.60 -3.27
C ILE A 7 4.57 -7.97 -4.40
N SER A 8 4.03 -9.18 -4.35
CA SER A 8 2.91 -9.63 -5.17
C SER A 8 1.97 -10.46 -4.30
N GLU A 9 0.78 -9.92 -4.03
CA GLU A 9 -0.21 -10.51 -3.13
C GLU A 9 -1.61 -10.33 -3.72
N THR A 10 -2.56 -11.15 -3.27
CA THR A 10 -3.98 -11.01 -3.63
C THR A 10 -4.80 -10.84 -2.36
N PHE A 11 -5.74 -9.90 -2.36
CA PHE A 11 -6.65 -9.68 -1.24
C PHE A 11 -8.11 -9.51 -1.70
N THR A 12 -9.04 -9.63 -0.76
CA THR A 12 -10.47 -9.33 -0.95
C THR A 12 -10.95 -8.39 0.16
N ILE A 13 -11.94 -7.55 -0.13
CA ILE A 13 -12.63 -6.76 0.88
C ILE A 13 -13.99 -7.39 1.14
N PRO A 14 -14.29 -7.83 2.37
CA PRO A 14 -15.51 -8.57 2.64
C PRO A 14 -16.74 -7.66 2.57
N ALA A 15 -17.89 -8.21 2.18
CA ALA A 15 -19.13 -7.45 1.99
C ALA A 15 -19.71 -6.86 3.28
N ASP A 16 -19.31 -7.40 4.43
CA ASP A 16 -19.68 -6.92 5.76
C ASP A 16 -18.70 -5.87 6.33
N HIS A 17 -17.71 -5.44 5.53
CA HIS A 17 -16.76 -4.40 5.94
C HIS A 17 -17.52 -3.14 6.43
N PRO A 18 -17.20 -2.58 7.61
CA PRO A 18 -18.01 -1.54 8.26
C PRO A 18 -18.19 -0.25 7.45
N SER A 19 -17.29 0.01 6.48
CA SER A 19 -17.38 1.15 5.55
C SER A 19 -18.33 0.94 4.36
N LEU A 20 -18.92 -0.25 4.18
CA LEU A 20 -19.78 -0.59 3.03
C LEU A 20 -21.30 -0.43 3.24
N PRO A 21 -21.89 -0.65 4.44
CA PRO A 21 -23.30 -0.40 4.67
C PRO A 21 -23.70 1.03 4.26
N GLY A 22 -24.61 1.14 3.29
CA GLY A 22 -25.11 2.42 2.79
C GLY A 22 -24.31 3.06 1.64
N HIS A 23 -23.26 2.40 1.11
CA HIS A 23 -22.37 2.97 0.10
C HIS A 23 -22.15 2.02 -1.10
N PHE A 24 -23.12 1.70 -1.96
CA PHE A 24 -24.43 2.28 -2.25
C PHE A 24 -25.50 1.18 -2.09
N PRO A 25 -26.73 1.48 -1.63
CA PRO A 25 -27.78 0.45 -1.46
C PRO A 25 -27.99 -0.39 -2.73
N GLY A 26 -27.75 -1.70 -2.64
CA GLY A 26 -27.87 -2.66 -3.76
C GLY A 26 -26.70 -2.69 -4.76
N ASN A 27 -25.70 -1.80 -4.63
CA ASN A 27 -24.52 -1.74 -5.50
C ASN A 27 -23.31 -1.20 -4.71
N SER A 28 -22.91 -1.93 -3.67
CA SER A 28 -21.78 -1.54 -2.83
C SER A 28 -20.47 -1.51 -3.62
N VAL A 29 -19.70 -0.44 -3.43
CA VAL A 29 -18.40 -0.23 -4.05
C VAL A 29 -17.40 0.00 -2.94
N VAL A 30 -16.24 -0.66 -3.03
CA VAL A 30 -15.16 -0.50 -2.07
C VAL A 30 -14.61 0.93 -2.15
N PRO A 31 -14.63 1.71 -1.05
CA PRO A 31 -14.05 3.05 -1.04
C PRO A 31 -12.54 3.00 -1.33
N GLY A 32 -12.03 4.01 -2.06
CA GLY A 32 -10.60 4.08 -2.39
C GLY A 32 -9.68 4.06 -1.16
N VAL A 33 -10.12 4.62 -0.03
CA VAL A 33 -9.35 4.59 1.23
C VAL A 33 -9.24 3.17 1.82
N VAL A 34 -10.27 2.33 1.67
CA VAL A 34 -10.23 0.93 2.12
C VAL A 34 -9.26 0.11 1.26
N LEU A 35 -9.18 0.40 -0.04
CA LEU A 35 -8.15 -0.19 -0.91
C LEU A 35 -6.74 0.24 -0.49
N LEU A 36 -6.55 1.52 -0.13
CA LEU A 36 -5.24 2.01 0.33
C LEU A 36 -4.84 1.41 1.69
N GLU A 37 -5.80 1.20 2.59
CA GLU A 37 -5.56 0.50 3.85
C GLU A 37 -5.12 -0.95 3.62
N ALA A 38 -5.73 -1.68 2.68
CA ALA A 38 -5.28 -3.02 2.31
C ALA A 38 -3.85 -3.02 1.74
N VAL A 39 -3.50 -2.01 0.92
CA VAL A 39 -2.11 -1.83 0.42
C VAL A 39 -1.14 -1.61 1.59
N GLU A 40 -1.51 -0.78 2.56
CA GLU A 40 -0.70 -0.55 3.76
C GLU A 40 -0.53 -1.82 4.60
N GLN A 41 -1.61 -2.55 4.86
CA GLN A 41 -1.58 -3.79 5.66
C GLN A 41 -0.64 -4.84 5.03
N VAL A 42 -0.73 -5.04 3.71
CA VAL A 42 0.16 -5.95 2.97
C VAL A 42 1.61 -5.44 3.01
N LEU A 43 1.84 -4.15 2.84
CA LEU A 43 3.19 -3.59 2.88
C LEU A 43 3.83 -3.82 4.26
N VAL A 44 3.12 -3.49 5.33
CA VAL A 44 3.61 -3.61 6.71
C VAL A 44 3.77 -5.07 7.13
N SER A 45 2.99 -6.00 6.58
CA SER A 45 3.18 -7.43 6.87
C SER A 45 4.47 -7.99 6.28
N HIS A 46 4.91 -7.48 5.12
CA HIS A 46 6.16 -7.87 4.48
C HIS A 46 7.37 -7.11 5.05
N TYR A 47 7.22 -5.82 5.30
CA TYR A 47 8.31 -4.92 5.72
C TYR A 47 7.89 -4.06 6.92
N PRO A 48 7.79 -4.66 8.11
CA PRO A 48 7.28 -3.98 9.29
C PRO A 48 8.14 -2.80 9.74
N GLU A 49 9.41 -2.73 9.35
CA GLU A 49 10.32 -1.63 9.67
C GLU A 49 10.01 -0.31 8.93
N TYR A 50 9.12 -0.33 7.94
CA TYR A 50 8.72 0.85 7.17
C TYR A 50 7.32 1.36 7.55
N ASP A 51 7.18 2.68 7.65
CA ASP A 51 5.88 3.36 7.75
C ASP A 51 5.59 4.14 6.47
N ILE A 52 4.35 4.11 5.97
CA ILE A 52 3.92 5.03 4.90
C ILE A 52 3.79 6.44 5.49
N VAL A 53 4.58 7.38 4.97
CA VAL A 53 4.58 8.77 5.44
C VAL A 53 3.99 9.76 4.44
N LYS A 54 3.92 9.39 3.16
CA LYS A 54 3.25 10.19 2.12
C LYS A 54 2.65 9.30 1.03
N LEU A 55 1.54 9.78 0.47
CA LEU A 55 0.90 9.25 -0.75
C LEU A 55 0.90 10.35 -1.82
N PRO A 56 2.01 10.57 -2.56
CA PRO A 56 2.09 11.65 -3.55
C PRO A 56 1.03 11.55 -4.65
N GLN A 57 0.61 10.34 -4.98
CA GLN A 57 -0.39 10.09 -6.01
C GLN A 57 -1.13 8.79 -5.73
N ALA A 58 -2.44 8.81 -5.90
CA ALA A 58 -3.27 7.63 -6.10
C ALA A 58 -4.28 7.92 -7.22
N LYS A 59 -4.46 6.96 -8.13
CA LYS A 59 -5.41 7.03 -9.23
C LYS A 59 -6.25 5.76 -9.23
N PHE A 60 -7.57 5.93 -9.20
CA PHE A 60 -8.53 4.83 -9.26
C PHE A 60 -9.21 4.86 -10.64
N THR A 61 -8.97 3.82 -11.44
CA THR A 61 -9.43 3.71 -12.83
C THR A 61 -10.57 2.72 -13.01
N HIS A 62 -10.79 1.84 -12.03
CA HIS A 62 -11.91 0.90 -12.03
C HIS A 62 -12.50 0.76 -10.63
N LEU A 63 -13.81 0.50 -10.57
CA LEU A 63 -14.48 0.23 -9.30
C LEU A 63 -14.21 -1.20 -8.87
N VAL A 64 -13.91 -1.38 -7.59
CA VAL A 64 -13.81 -2.70 -6.94
C VAL A 64 -15.10 -2.91 -6.15
N ARG A 65 -15.73 -4.07 -6.32
CA ARG A 65 -16.88 -4.50 -5.51
C ARG A 65 -16.39 -5.40 -4.37
N PRO A 66 -17.19 -5.53 -3.29
CA PRO A 66 -16.87 -6.47 -2.23
C PRO A 66 -16.75 -7.90 -2.77
N GLU A 67 -15.96 -8.72 -2.09
CA GLU A 67 -15.61 -10.10 -2.46
C GLU A 67 -14.86 -10.27 -3.79
N GLN A 68 -14.61 -9.21 -4.56
CA GLN A 68 -13.73 -9.31 -5.73
C GLN A 68 -12.28 -9.43 -5.29
N ALA A 69 -11.58 -10.41 -5.86
CA ALA A 69 -10.14 -10.57 -5.69
C ALA A 69 -9.40 -9.44 -6.41
N VAL A 70 -8.44 -8.84 -5.70
CA VAL A 70 -7.59 -7.76 -6.18
C VAL A 70 -6.14 -8.17 -6.04
N ASP A 71 -5.42 -8.18 -7.15
CA ASP A 71 -3.98 -8.37 -7.19
C ASP A 71 -3.27 -7.06 -6.89
N LEU A 72 -2.36 -7.10 -5.92
CA LEU A 72 -1.48 -6.02 -5.52
C LEU A 72 -0.05 -6.33 -5.94
N GLN A 73 0.57 -5.39 -6.66
CA GLN A 73 2.01 -5.37 -6.90
C GLN A 73 2.62 -4.12 -6.30
N ILE A 74 3.74 -4.26 -5.57
CA ILE A 74 4.54 -3.14 -5.06
C ILE A 74 5.97 -3.25 -5.56
N GLU A 75 6.45 -2.19 -6.19
CA GLU A 75 7.81 -2.08 -6.73
C GLU A 75 8.55 -0.90 -6.07
N TRP A 76 9.79 -1.14 -5.64
CA TRP A 76 10.64 -0.14 -5.01
C TRP A 76 11.32 0.77 -6.05
N THR A 77 11.33 2.07 -5.78
CA THR A 77 11.93 3.08 -6.64
C THR A 77 12.90 3.94 -5.84
N GLY A 78 14.03 3.37 -5.41
CA GLY A 78 15.03 4.10 -4.63
C GLY A 78 16.02 3.17 -3.92
N ASN A 79 16.85 3.77 -3.07
CA ASN A 79 17.78 3.04 -2.21
C ASN A 79 17.08 2.67 -0.90
N ALA A 80 17.06 1.37 -0.55
CA ALA A 80 16.46 0.87 0.68
C ALA A 80 17.22 1.32 1.95
N ASP A 81 18.50 1.64 1.81
CA ASP A 81 19.36 2.10 2.91
C ASP A 81 19.16 3.61 3.24
N ALA A 82 18.32 4.33 2.48
CA ALA A 82 18.00 5.74 2.74
C ALA A 82 16.93 5.88 3.84
N GLU A 83 16.90 7.04 4.52
CA GLU A 83 15.86 7.37 5.52
C GLU A 83 14.44 7.21 4.94
N THR A 84 14.28 7.59 3.67
CA THR A 84 13.02 7.42 2.94
C THR A 84 13.20 6.56 1.69
N LEU A 85 12.24 5.66 1.46
CA LEU A 85 12.14 4.84 0.28
C LEU A 85 10.87 5.20 -0.50
N LYS A 86 10.97 5.31 -1.82
CA LYS A 86 9.78 5.48 -2.67
C LYS A 86 9.35 4.12 -3.23
N ALA A 87 8.06 3.93 -3.40
CA ALA A 87 7.50 2.74 -4.04
C ALA A 87 6.37 3.13 -5.01
N ARG A 88 6.05 2.22 -5.93
CA ARG A 88 4.83 2.26 -6.75
C ARG A 88 3.97 1.06 -6.40
N PHE A 89 2.67 1.25 -6.32
CA PHE A 89 1.71 0.15 -6.24
C PHE A 89 0.81 0.10 -7.48
N LYS A 90 0.37 -1.09 -7.82
CA LYS A 90 -0.65 -1.36 -8.85
C LYS A 90 -1.67 -2.33 -8.27
N LEU A 91 -2.95 -2.05 -8.50
CA LEU A 91 -4.08 -2.90 -8.21
C LEU A 91 -4.75 -3.32 -9.52
N ALA A 92 -5.06 -4.61 -9.66
CA ALA A 92 -5.88 -5.13 -10.75
C ALA A 92 -6.93 -6.12 -10.23
N LEU A 93 -8.10 -6.18 -10.86
CA LEU A 93 -9.06 -7.25 -10.60
C LEU A 93 -8.47 -8.58 -11.07
N SER A 94 -8.36 -9.58 -10.19
CA SER A 94 -7.59 -10.80 -10.47
C SER A 94 -8.16 -11.63 -11.60
N GLU A 95 -9.49 -11.73 -11.71
CA GLU A 95 -10.13 -12.57 -12.73
C GLU A 95 -9.99 -12.00 -14.15
N GLU A 96 -10.09 -10.68 -14.30
CA GLU A 96 -10.10 -10.03 -15.61
C GLU A 96 -8.79 -9.30 -15.94
N ALA A 97 -7.83 -9.27 -15.00
CA ALA A 97 -6.62 -8.45 -15.06
C ALA A 97 -6.89 -6.96 -15.37
N ILE A 98 -8.05 -6.44 -14.95
CA ILE A 98 -8.45 -5.05 -15.20
C ILE A 98 -7.73 -4.12 -14.22
N PRO A 99 -6.97 -3.11 -14.68
CA PRO A 99 -6.33 -2.15 -13.78
C PRO A 99 -7.35 -1.35 -12.98
N ALA A 100 -7.34 -1.54 -11.66
CA ALA A 100 -8.27 -0.91 -10.73
C ALA A 100 -7.71 0.39 -10.14
N ALA A 101 -6.44 0.38 -9.71
CA ALA A 101 -5.78 1.57 -9.17
C ALA A 101 -4.27 1.51 -9.33
N THR A 102 -3.62 2.67 -9.29
CA THR A 102 -2.17 2.79 -9.20
C THR A 102 -1.80 3.95 -8.28
N GLY A 103 -0.57 3.95 -7.77
CA GLY A 103 -0.08 5.08 -7.01
C GLY A 103 1.39 5.01 -6.63
N GLN A 104 1.80 6.03 -5.89
CA GLN A 104 3.15 6.18 -5.36
C GLN A 104 3.09 6.31 -3.85
N LEU A 105 4.03 5.66 -3.17
CA LEU A 105 4.21 5.74 -1.73
C LEU A 105 5.58 6.33 -1.41
N VAL A 106 5.66 7.07 -0.31
CA VAL A 106 6.93 7.38 0.36
C VAL A 106 6.87 6.74 1.72
N LEU A 107 7.88 5.92 1.99
CA LEU A 107 8.06 5.17 3.21
C LEU A 107 9.19 5.79 4.01
N ARG A 108 9.10 5.75 5.33
CA ARG A 108 10.20 6.04 6.24
C ARG A 108 10.73 4.73 6.81
N ASN A 109 12.04 4.52 6.75
CA ASN A 109 12.71 3.41 7.40
C ASN A 109 12.93 3.75 8.88
N ARG A 110 12.22 3.07 9.78
CA ARG A 110 12.34 3.32 11.23
C ARG A 110 13.74 3.00 11.77
N ALA A 111 14.41 1.99 11.21
CA ALA A 111 15.75 1.60 11.64
C ALA A 111 16.82 2.64 11.23
N ALA A 112 16.65 3.30 10.08
CA ALA A 112 17.57 4.34 9.64
C ALA A 112 17.50 5.61 10.50
N VAL A 113 16.30 5.97 10.96
CA VAL A 113 16.07 7.17 11.79
C VAL A 113 16.71 7.03 13.17
N GLN A 114 16.58 5.86 13.81
CA GLN A 114 17.16 5.59 15.14
C GLN A 114 18.70 5.61 15.14
N ALA A 115 19.33 5.23 14.02
CA ALA A 115 20.79 5.26 13.89
C ALA A 115 21.36 6.69 13.82
N GLN A 116 20.58 7.68 13.37
CA GLN A 116 21.03 9.07 13.26
C GLN A 116 20.86 9.85 14.58
N GLU A 117 19.83 9.55 15.38
CA GLU A 117 19.62 10.22 16.69
C GLU A 117 20.69 9.83 17.73
N GLY A 118 21.30 8.64 17.63
CA GLY A 118 22.36 8.19 18.53
C GLY A 118 23.74 8.84 18.29
N GLN A 119 23.92 9.59 17.20
CA GLN A 119 25.21 10.22 16.83
C GLN A 119 25.30 11.71 17.13
N ASP A 120 24.18 12.40 17.39
CA ASP A 120 24.15 13.84 17.71
C ASP A 120 24.22 14.15 19.23
N GLY A 121 24.35 13.11 20.08
CA GLY A 121 24.30 13.22 21.54
C GLY A 121 25.64 13.37 22.28
N ILE A 122 26.77 13.56 21.58
CA ILE A 122 28.06 13.85 22.23
C ILE A 122 28.60 15.18 21.72
N ARG A 123 28.26 16.25 22.43
CA ARG A 123 29.01 17.52 22.46
C ARG A 123 29.18 17.98 23.89
#